data_AF-A0A7S2U2C1-F1
#
_entry.id   AF-A0A7S2U2C1-F1
#
_cell.length_a   1.000
_cell.length_b   1.000
_cell.length_c   1.000
_cell.angle_alpha   90.00
_cell.angle_beta   90.00
_cell.angle_gamma   90.00
#
_symmetry.space_group_name_H-M   'P 1'
#
loop_
_entity.id
_entity.type
_entity.pdbx_description
1 polymer ?
#
loop_
_entity_poly.entity_id
_entity_poly.type
_entity_poly.pdbx_seq_one_letter_code
_entity_poly.pdbx_strand_id
1 'polypeptide(L)'
;SNVRTAATLTQLGKIHLRRGRLLQSESKLNQALEILQNIYPSGVHVTVASVRHQLGLLCICLGRYDDAARHLQQALSVRQKVYASPHHMEVAMTYKELSRLERKRGDLNKAEAHLREQLATLNHLLINNDHRPPPHHHHHPHHHQQ
;
A
#
# COMPACT_ATOMS: atom_id res chain seq x y z
N SER A 1 -11.98 -5.78 -18.73
CA SER A 1 -11.33 -6.89 -18.02
C SER A 1 -11.67 -6.81 -16.54
N ASN A 2 -11.84 -7.96 -15.89
CA ASN A 2 -12.29 -8.08 -14.49
C ASN A 2 -11.38 -7.32 -13.49
N VAL A 3 -10.09 -7.13 -13.81
CA VAL A 3 -9.15 -6.31 -13.03
C VAL A 3 -9.58 -4.84 -12.95
N ARG A 4 -10.04 -4.24 -14.07
CA ARG A 4 -10.51 -2.84 -14.10
C ARG A 4 -11.78 -2.69 -13.26
N THR A 5 -12.67 -3.69 -13.29
CA THR A 5 -13.86 -3.74 -12.43
C THR A 5 -13.47 -3.73 -10.95
N ALA A 6 -12.53 -4.59 -10.54
CA ALA A 6 -12.04 -4.62 -9.16
C ALA A 6 -11.38 -3.28 -8.74
N ALA A 7 -10.61 -2.65 -9.64
CA ALA A 7 -10.02 -1.34 -9.37
C ALA A 7 -11.09 -0.27 -9.14
N THR A 8 -12.14 -0.23 -9.97
CA THR A 8 -13.27 0.70 -9.80
C THR A 8 -14.03 0.43 -8.50
N LEU A 9 -14.30 -0.82 -8.16
CA LEU A 9 -14.92 -1.21 -6.88
C LEU A 9 -14.07 -0.77 -5.69
N THR A 10 -12.74 -0.89 -5.79
CA THR A 10 -11.80 -0.41 -4.77
C THR A 10 -11.94 1.10 -4.56
N GLN A 11 -12.03 1.88 -5.64
CA GLN A 11 -12.20 3.33 -5.54
C GLN A 11 -13.56 3.72 -4.96
N LEU A 12 -14.63 3.01 -5.32
CA LEU A 12 -15.94 3.20 -4.69
C LEU A 12 -15.88 2.89 -3.19
N GLY A 13 -15.25 1.79 -2.80
CA GLY A 13 -15.01 1.44 -1.40
C GLY A 13 -14.30 2.56 -0.63
N LYS A 14 -13.21 3.09 -1.18
CA LYS A 14 -12.48 4.26 -0.64
C LYS A 14 -13.40 5.48 -0.44
N ILE A 15 -14.22 5.80 -1.43
CA ILE A 15 -15.14 6.94 -1.37
C ILE A 15 -16.21 6.71 -0.29
N HIS A 16 -16.79 5.51 -0.20
CA HIS A 16 -17.75 5.17 0.84
C HIS A 16 -17.13 5.26 2.24
N LEU A 17 -15.91 4.74 2.42
CA LEU A 17 -15.18 4.84 3.69
C LEU A 17 -14.96 6.29 4.11
N ARG A 18 -14.49 7.16 3.20
CA ARG A 18 -14.29 8.59 3.48
C ARG A 18 -15.58 9.33 3.83
N ARG A 19 -16.74 8.84 3.37
CA ARG A 19 -18.07 9.38 3.69
C ARG A 19 -18.70 8.74 4.92
N GLY A 20 -17.99 7.87 5.64
CA GLY A 20 -18.52 7.16 6.81
C GLY A 20 -19.54 6.06 6.48
N ARG A 21 -19.72 5.70 5.21
CA ARG A 21 -20.69 4.69 4.76
C ARG A 21 -20.05 3.30 4.83
N LEU A 22 -19.81 2.83 6.05
CA LEU A 22 -18.97 1.66 6.32
C LEU A 22 -19.48 0.37 5.67
N LEU A 23 -20.78 0.08 5.75
CA LEU A 23 -21.38 -1.11 5.13
C LEU A 23 -21.24 -1.12 3.59
N GLN A 24 -21.43 0.04 2.97
CA GLN A 24 -21.26 0.17 1.52
C GLN A 24 -19.78 0.01 1.13
N SER A 25 -18.86 0.56 1.95
CA SER A 25 -17.43 0.35 1.77
C SER A 25 -17.07 -1.14 1.84
N GLU A 26 -17.56 -1.84 2.85
CA GLU A 26 -17.31 -3.27 3.04
C GLU A 26 -17.77 -4.09 1.84
N SER A 27 -19.02 -3.87 1.41
CA SER A 27 -19.59 -4.55 0.24
C SER A 27 -18.72 -4.37 -1.01
N LYS A 28 -18.30 -3.13 -1.32
CA LYS A 28 -17.50 -2.86 -2.51
C LYS A 28 -16.08 -3.42 -2.43
N LEU A 29 -15.45 -3.36 -1.25
CA LEU A 29 -14.10 -3.89 -1.05
C LEU A 29 -14.07 -5.42 -1.09
N ASN A 30 -15.08 -6.10 -0.52
CA ASN A 30 -15.17 -7.56 -0.58
C ASN A 30 -15.44 -8.07 -2.00
N GLN A 31 -16.33 -7.42 -2.76
CA GLN A 31 -16.53 -7.73 -4.19
C GLN A 31 -15.24 -7.55 -5.00
N ALA A 32 -14.48 -6.49 -4.73
CA ALA A 32 -13.18 -6.28 -5.38
C ALA A 32 -12.19 -7.39 -5.02
N LEU A 33 -12.14 -7.81 -3.75
CA LEU A 33 -11.23 -8.84 -3.27
C LEU A 33 -11.54 -10.20 -3.91
N GLU A 34 -12.82 -10.59 -3.97
CA GLU A 34 -13.27 -11.83 -4.59
C GLU A 34 -12.84 -11.93 -6.06
N ILE A 35 -13.09 -10.88 -6.83
CA ILE A 35 -12.65 -10.81 -8.24
C ILE A 35 -11.13 -10.98 -8.33
N LEU A 36 -10.38 -10.30 -7.46
CA LEU A 36 -8.92 -10.34 -7.50
C LEU A 36 -8.35 -11.67 -7.02
N GLN A 37 -9.02 -12.39 -6.12
CA GLN A 37 -8.62 -13.74 -5.70
C GLN A 37 -8.74 -14.74 -6.86
N ASN A 38 -9.76 -14.61 -7.70
CA ASN A 38 -9.91 -15.44 -8.89
C ASN A 38 -8.86 -15.13 -9.96
N ILE A 39 -8.44 -13.86 -10.09
CA ILE A 39 -7.46 -13.45 -11.11
C ILE A 39 -6.02 -13.70 -10.62
N TYR A 40 -5.76 -13.50 -9.33
CA TYR A 40 -4.46 -13.65 -8.69
C TYR A 40 -4.56 -14.62 -7.52
N PRO A 41 -4.59 -15.95 -7.78
CA PRO A 41 -4.71 -16.96 -6.72
C PRO A 41 -3.57 -16.90 -5.68
N SER A 42 -2.38 -16.48 -6.09
CA SER A 42 -1.24 -16.25 -5.19
C SER A 42 -1.44 -15.07 -4.24
N GLY A 43 -2.40 -14.18 -4.54
CA GLY A 43 -2.63 -12.92 -3.83
C GLY A 43 -1.56 -11.86 -4.03
N VAL A 44 -0.54 -12.10 -4.87
CA VAL A 44 0.58 -11.17 -5.09
C VAL A 44 0.27 -10.25 -6.26
N HIS A 45 -0.38 -9.12 -5.97
CA HIS A 45 -0.63 -8.04 -6.93
C HIS A 45 -0.88 -6.70 -6.23
N VAL A 46 -0.46 -5.58 -6.85
CA VAL A 46 -0.60 -4.23 -6.24
C VAL A 46 -2.05 -3.87 -5.90
N THR A 47 -3.02 -4.27 -6.73
CA THR A 47 -4.44 -4.04 -6.47
C THR A 47 -4.96 -4.89 -5.31
N VAL A 48 -4.46 -6.12 -5.13
CA VAL A 48 -4.82 -6.97 -3.97
C VAL A 48 -4.35 -6.30 -2.67
N ALA A 49 -3.10 -5.82 -2.64
CA ALA A 49 -2.59 -5.08 -1.49
C ALA A 49 -3.40 -3.81 -1.22
N SER A 50 -3.79 -3.07 -2.27
CA SER A 50 -4.61 -1.87 -2.14
C SER A 50 -5.97 -2.16 -1.51
N VAL A 51 -6.67 -3.21 -1.94
CA VAL A 51 -7.96 -3.62 -1.37
C VAL A 51 -7.80 -4.05 0.09
N ARG A 52 -6.82 -4.91 0.38
CA ARG A 52 -6.54 -5.36 1.75
C ARG A 52 -6.22 -4.18 2.68
N HIS A 53 -5.41 -3.22 2.21
CA HIS A 53 -5.14 -2.02 2.99
C HIS A 53 -6.43 -1.25 3.33
N GLN A 54 -7.33 -1.06 2.36
CA GLN A 54 -8.62 -0.39 2.60
C GLN A 54 -9.54 -1.19 3.53
N LEU A 55 -9.57 -2.52 3.43
CA LEU A 55 -10.29 -3.39 4.37
C LEU A 55 -9.72 -3.24 5.79
N GLY A 56 -8.40 -3.11 5.92
CA GLY A 56 -7.73 -2.82 7.18
C GLY A 56 -8.21 -1.51 7.81
N LEU A 57 -8.23 -0.42 7.02
CA LEU A 57 -8.74 0.88 7.47
C LEU A 57 -10.21 0.81 7.90
N LEU A 58 -11.05 0.14 7.11
CA LEU A 58 -12.45 -0.08 7.41
C LEU A 58 -12.63 -0.85 8.72
N CYS A 59 -11.84 -1.90 8.94
CA CYS A 59 -11.88 -2.68 10.18
C CYS A 59 -11.46 -1.84 11.40
N ILE A 60 -10.47 -0.95 11.27
CA ILE A 60 -10.14 0.03 12.33
C ILE A 60 -11.35 0.91 12.65
N CYS A 61 -12.04 1.44 11.62
CA CYS A 61 -13.23 2.27 11.81
C CYS A 61 -14.39 1.52 12.47
N LEU A 62 -14.50 0.21 12.23
CA LEU A 62 -15.52 -0.67 12.82
C LEU A 62 -15.12 -1.24 14.19
N GLY A 63 -13.91 -0.95 14.70
CA GLY A 63 -13.40 -1.53 15.95
C GLY A 63 -12.97 -3.00 15.84
N ARG A 64 -12.93 -3.58 14.63
CA ARG A 64 -12.49 -4.96 14.38
C ARG A 64 -10.97 -5.03 14.24
N TYR A 65 -10.27 -4.87 15.36
CA TYR A 65 -8.83 -4.69 15.34
C TYR A 65 -8.03 -5.92 14.87
N ASP A 66 -8.50 -7.14 15.14
CA ASP A 66 -7.83 -8.37 14.68
C ASP A 66 -7.92 -8.54 13.16
N ASP A 67 -9.08 -8.25 12.58
CA ASP A 67 -9.26 -8.24 11.13
C ASP A 67 -8.40 -7.16 10.48
N ALA A 68 -8.34 -5.98 11.10
CA ALA A 68 -7.48 -4.90 10.64
C ALA A 68 -6.00 -5.32 10.59
N ALA A 69 -5.51 -5.98 11.64
CA ALA A 69 -4.14 -6.48 11.70
C ALA A 69 -3.85 -7.45 10.55
N ARG A 70 -4.70 -8.46 10.37
CA ARG A 70 -4.55 -9.46 9.30
C ARG A 70 -4.49 -8.80 7.93
N HIS A 71 -5.44 -7.91 7.63
CA HIS A 71 -5.50 -7.24 6.34
C HIS A 71 -4.31 -6.32 6.09
N LEU A 72 -3.88 -5.52 7.08
CA LEU A 72 -2.75 -4.61 6.93
C LEU A 72 -1.42 -5.35 6.81
N GLN A 73 -1.20 -6.42 7.59
CA GLN A 73 0.01 -7.26 7.48
C GLN A 73 0.10 -7.96 6.12
N GLN A 74 -1.01 -8.47 5.62
CA GLN A 74 -1.05 -9.07 4.28
C GLN A 74 -0.81 -8.02 3.18
N ALA A 75 -1.37 -6.82 3.32
CA ALA A 75 -1.08 -5.71 2.39
C ALA A 75 0.41 -5.31 2.41
N LEU A 76 1.01 -5.24 3.60
CA LEU A 76 2.44 -4.95 3.79
C LEU A 76 3.31 -5.99 3.09
N SER A 77 3.06 -7.27 3.35
CA SER A 77 3.80 -8.38 2.76
C SER A 77 3.71 -8.39 1.22
N VAL A 78 2.50 -8.17 0.68
CA VAL A 78 2.32 -8.10 -0.78
C VAL A 78 3.04 -6.90 -1.37
N ARG A 79 2.98 -5.71 -0.73
CA ARG A 79 3.70 -4.51 -1.19
C ARG A 79 5.20 -4.74 -1.24
N GLN A 80 5.78 -5.30 -0.18
CA GLN A 80 7.23 -5.61 -0.13
C GLN A 80 7.65 -6.58 -1.25
N LYS A 81 6.83 -7.59 -1.54
CA LYS A 81 7.07 -8.54 -2.64
C LYS A 81 6.94 -7.88 -4.02
N VAL A 82 5.87 -7.12 -4.24
CA VAL A 82 5.57 -6.50 -5.54
C VAL A 82 6.60 -5.44 -5.91
N TYR A 83 7.07 -4.65 -4.95
CA TYR A 83 8.08 -3.62 -5.20
C TYR A 83 9.52 -4.14 -5.14
N ALA A 84 9.72 -5.42 -4.81
CA ALA A 84 11.02 -6.02 -4.55
C ALA A 84 11.91 -5.17 -3.62
N SER A 85 11.28 -4.43 -2.71
CA SER A 85 11.94 -3.45 -1.85
C SER A 85 11.09 -3.18 -0.61
N PRO A 86 11.70 -3.11 0.59
CA PRO A 86 11.02 -2.61 1.78
C PRO A 86 10.85 -1.09 1.73
N HIS A 87 11.58 -0.39 0.86
CA HIS A 87 11.62 1.06 0.80
C HIS A 87 10.75 1.62 -0.32
N HIS A 88 9.43 1.67 -0.07
CA HIS A 88 8.44 2.23 -1.00
C HIS A 88 7.38 3.03 -0.24
N MET A 89 6.84 4.09 -0.87
CA MET A 89 5.87 4.99 -0.22
C MET A 89 4.64 4.24 0.32
N GLU A 90 4.10 3.32 -0.47
CA GLU A 90 2.97 2.48 -0.07
C GLU A 90 3.30 1.52 1.11
N VAL A 91 4.55 1.12 1.28
CA VAL A 91 5.01 0.34 2.45
C VAL A 91 4.99 1.23 3.70
N ALA A 92 5.59 2.42 3.62
CA ALA A 92 5.54 3.43 4.70
C ALA A 92 4.11 3.76 5.13
N MET A 93 3.20 3.95 4.17
CA MET A 93 1.78 4.20 4.46
C MET A 93 1.10 3.02 5.15
N THR A 94 1.55 1.77 4.93
CA THR A 94 1.01 0.62 5.66
C THR A 94 1.47 0.60 7.11
N TYR A 95 2.75 0.90 7.36
CA TYR A 95 3.29 1.00 8.71
C TYR A 95 2.59 2.07 9.54
N LYS A 96 2.29 3.23 8.96
CA LYS A 96 1.48 4.27 9.61
C LYS A 96 0.15 3.73 10.12
N GLU A 97 -0.52 2.91 9.32
CA GLU A 97 -1.85 2.38 9.64
C GLU A 97 -1.79 1.24 10.65
N LEU A 98 -0.73 0.43 10.62
CA LEU A 98 -0.42 -0.53 11.68
C LEU A 98 -0.13 0.20 13.01
N SER A 99 0.62 1.30 13.00
CA SER A 99 0.81 2.12 14.20
C SER A 99 -0.52 2.67 14.74
N ARG A 100 -1.38 3.17 13.85
CA ARG A 100 -2.72 3.66 14.23
C ARG A 100 -3.56 2.55 14.86
N LEU A 101 -3.49 1.34 14.33
CA LEU A 101 -4.15 0.15 14.88
C LEU A 101 -3.64 -0.19 16.29
N GLU A 102 -2.34 -0.29 16.48
CA GLU A 102 -1.75 -0.65 17.78
C GLU A 102 -2.03 0.42 18.84
N ARG A 103 -2.04 1.71 18.46
CA ARG A 103 -2.49 2.80 19.35
C ARG A 103 -3.95 2.64 19.76
N LYS A 104 -4.84 2.18 18.86
CA LYS A 104 -6.25 1.91 19.16
C LYS A 104 -6.43 0.70 20.08
N ARG A 105 -5.48 -0.24 20.07
CA ARG A 105 -5.40 -1.37 21.02
C ARG A 105 -4.75 -1.02 22.36
N GLY A 106 -4.13 0.15 22.47
CA GLY A 106 -3.40 0.59 23.66
C GLY A 106 -1.93 0.14 23.73
N ASP A 107 -1.41 -0.52 22.69
CA ASP A 107 -0.01 -0.95 22.62
C ASP A 107 0.85 0.15 21.98
N LEU A 108 1.28 1.11 22.80
CA LEU A 108 2.09 2.23 22.35
C LEU A 108 3.49 1.81 21.90
N ASN A 109 4.04 0.73 22.46
CA ASN A 109 5.36 0.23 22.11
C ASN A 109 5.37 -0.32 20.68
N LYS A 110 4.38 -1.15 20.31
CA LYS A 110 4.23 -1.60 18.92
C LYS A 110 3.88 -0.46 17.98
N ALA A 111 3.07 0.50 18.43
CA ALA A 111 2.73 1.67 17.63
C ALA A 111 3.99 2.50 17.28
N GLU A 112 4.89 2.70 18.23
CA GLU A 112 6.16 3.40 18.03
C GLU A 112 7.09 2.61 17.11
N ALA A 113 7.21 1.29 17.29
CA ALA A 113 8.00 0.43 16.43
C ALA A 113 7.59 0.55 14.95
N HIS A 114 6.28 0.53 14.67
CA HIS A 114 5.79 0.74 13.31
C HIS A 114 6.09 2.15 12.76
N LEU A 115 6.07 3.20 13.58
CA LEU A 115 6.47 4.54 13.13
C LEU A 115 7.97 4.63 12.84
N ARG A 116 8.82 3.91 13.59
CA ARG A 116 10.26 3.82 13.28
C ARG A 116 10.49 3.17 11.92
N GLU A 117 9.79 2.08 11.61
CA GLU A 117 9.85 1.43 10.29
C GLU A 117 9.36 2.35 9.16
N GLN A 118 8.28 3.10 9.40
CA GLN A 118 7.81 4.13 8.47
C GLN A 118 8.88 5.19 8.22
N LEU A 119 9.47 5.73 9.29
CA LEU A 119 10.49 6.78 9.20
C LEU A 119 11.74 6.28 8.47
N ALA A 120 12.22 5.08 8.78
CA ALA A 120 13.34 4.46 8.09
C ALA A 120 13.09 4.33 6.58
N THR A 121 11.88 3.91 6.21
CA THR A 121 11.45 3.83 4.81
C THR A 121 11.45 5.20 4.12
N LEU A 122 10.91 6.23 4.77
CA LEU A 122 10.86 7.58 4.21
C LEU A 122 12.26 8.20 4.08
N ASN A 123 13.12 8.04 5.07
CA ASN A 123 14.50 8.54 5.02
C ASN A 123 15.27 7.92 3.85
N HIS A 124 15.15 6.60 3.66
CA HIS A 124 15.78 5.92 2.53
C HIS A 124 15.27 6.43 1.17
N LEU A 125 13.96 6.73 1.06
CA LEU A 125 13.38 7.31 -0.15
C LEU A 125 13.89 8.73 -0.40
N LEU A 126 14.08 9.55 0.63
CA LEU A 126 14.58 10.92 0.47
C LEU A 126 16.02 10.92 -0.05
N ILE A 127 16.91 10.15 0.58
CA ILE A 127 18.32 10.04 0.19
C ILE A 127 18.46 9.59 -1.27
N ASN A 128 17.67 8.60 -1.70
CA ASN A 128 17.76 8.07 -3.06
C ASN A 128 17.08 8.93 -4.12
N ASN A 129 16.12 9.78 -3.75
CA ASN A 129 15.52 10.74 -4.69
C ASN A 129 16.39 12.01 -4.85
N ASP A 130 17.20 12.36 -3.84
CA ASP A 130 18.13 13.49 -3.90
C ASP A 130 19.39 13.19 -4.75
N HIS A 131 19.71 11.92 -4.98
CA HIS A 131 20.75 11.49 -5.92
C HIS A 131 20.22 11.44 -7.37
N ARG A 132 19.82 12.60 -7.92
CA ARG A 132 19.67 12.73 -9.38
C ARG A 132 21.07 12.58 -10.00
N PRO A 133 21.34 11.60 -10.88
CA PRO A 133 22.62 11.58 -11.60
C PRO A 133 22.74 12.89 -12.40
N PRO A 134 23.95 13.49 -12.51
CA PRO A 134 24.13 14.70 -13.30
C PRO A 134 23.67 14.43 -14.73
N PRO A 135 23.12 15.43 -15.44
CA PRO A 135 22.67 15.24 -16.81
C PRO A 135 23.83 14.70 -17.65
N HIS A 136 23.63 13.55 -18.29
CA HIS A 136 24.62 12.95 -19.18
C HIS A 136 24.96 13.96 -20.28
N HIS A 137 26.17 14.53 -20.23
CA HIS A 137 26.73 15.28 -21.35
C HIS A 137 26.81 14.35 -22.55
N HIS A 138 25.99 14.62 -23.57
CA HIS A 138 26.06 13.94 -24.85
C HIS A 138 27.40 14.31 -25.50
N HIS A 139 28.40 13.44 -25.36
CA HIS A 139 29.54 13.44 -26.26
C HIS A 139 29.07 12.84 -27.58
N HIS A 140 28.78 13.69 -28.55
CA HIS A 140 28.75 13.29 -29.95
C HIS A 140 30.21 13.18 -30.45
N PRO A 141 30.69 11.99 -30.87
CA PRO A 141 31.90 11.94 -31.64
C PRO A 141 31.58 12.37 -33.07
N HIS A 142 32.20 13.46 -33.51
CA HIS A 142 32.31 13.78 -34.93
C HIS A 142 33.10 12.66 -35.61
N HIS A 143 32.43 11.84 -36.40
CA HIS A 143 33.10 11.02 -37.40
C HIS A 143 33.28 11.87 -38.68
N HIS A 144 34.53 12.29 -38.91
CA HIS A 144 35.01 12.63 -40.24
C HIS A 144 34.87 11.39 -41.14
N GLN A 145 34.16 11.54 -42.26
CA GLN A 145 34.33 10.67 -43.42
C GLN A 145 35.21 11.39 -44.43
N GLN A 146 36.16 10.63 -44.97
CA GLN A 146 36.99 10.97 -46.13
C GLN A 146 36.14 11.08 -47.39
#